data_AF-A0A1C6VVL3-F1
#
_entry.id   AF-A0A1C6VVL3-F1
#
_cell.length_a   1.000
_cell.length_b   1.000
_cell.length_c   1.000
_cell.angle_alpha   90.00
_cell.angle_beta   90.00
_cell.angle_gamma   90.00
#
_symmetry.space_group_name_H-M   'P 1'
#
loop_
_entity.id
_entity.type
_entity.pdbx_description
1 polymer ?
#
loop_
_entity_poly.entity_id
_entity_poly.type
_entity_poly.pdbx_seq_one_letter_code
_entity_poly.pdbx_strand_id
1 'polypeptide(L)'
;MPPVACVGEPRLTAGFAEFGRLDLLAHEEVHGPIGPVEPAALLRLAEAIDLKGKGGAGFPFARKLRAVLESCERQDLSAVVVVNATEGEPASWKDKVLLTRAPHLVLDGAALAAYALDADEIVIGVSDDDVGRPSLTEALQERRMPVPTTIVTVPHRFISGEGGALVNGINGLPHIPPGTKKRSSDSGVNGLPTLLSNAETYAQLAVAARIGPYEYAALGTDDEPGTVLLTVTGAAERPAVVECAAGTPLREILELCEVPDGPGILMGGYHGKWITPEAAARAEVSRTGLAAVGGTLGAGIIVPLSRDTCPLGEAAQVVRYLAGESAGQCGPCKMGLPDLARAVDLAVSGSAPIEVVRAAAGDVKGRGACSHPDGTARFALSAMEVFAEDLRLHATGEGCGKRVKGLMGLPGAPDGNPQKLTLDWSRCDGHGLCAHVVPDFIRLDGNGYPAFPATPVPTWLRQGALKAVKVCPELALRLVKAE
;
A
#
# COMPACT_ATOMS: atom_id res chain seq x y z
N MET A 1 -8.47 4.30 10.20
CA MET A 1 -8.86 3.26 9.24
C MET A 1 -10.09 3.73 8.50
N PRO A 2 -10.09 3.73 7.16
CA PRO A 2 -11.28 4.05 6.38
C PRO A 2 -12.39 2.99 6.61
N PRO A 3 -13.66 3.33 6.36
CA PRO A 3 -14.74 2.34 6.28
C PRO A 3 -14.42 1.22 5.30
N VAL A 4 -14.98 0.03 5.55
CA VAL A 4 -14.92 -1.11 4.63
C VAL A 4 -16.29 -1.30 3.99
N ALA A 5 -16.31 -1.49 2.68
CA ALA A 5 -17.51 -1.77 1.92
C ALA A 5 -17.30 -2.96 0.98
N CYS A 6 -18.39 -3.52 0.46
CA CYS A 6 -18.36 -4.60 -0.50
C CYS A 6 -19.35 -4.34 -1.63
N VAL A 7 -18.94 -4.63 -2.87
CA VAL A 7 -19.81 -4.73 -4.04
C VAL A 7 -19.90 -6.19 -4.44
N GLY A 8 -21.10 -6.77 -4.30
CA GLY A 8 -21.32 -8.20 -4.49
C GLY A 8 -21.20 -8.99 -3.19
N GLU A 9 -20.72 -10.22 -3.30
CA GLU A 9 -20.57 -11.14 -2.16
C GLU A 9 -19.19 -10.97 -1.50
N PRO A 10 -19.13 -10.68 -0.18
CA PRO A 10 -17.86 -10.53 0.52
C PRO A 10 -17.19 -11.89 0.71
N ARG A 11 -15.90 -11.99 0.38
CA ARG A 11 -15.08 -13.19 0.60
C ARG A 11 -14.01 -12.93 1.67
N LEU A 12 -13.25 -11.84 1.51
CA LEU A 12 -12.23 -11.41 2.46
C LEU A 12 -12.78 -10.57 3.60
N THR A 13 -13.85 -9.81 3.34
CA THR A 13 -14.49 -8.90 4.30
C THR A 13 -15.75 -9.49 4.94
N ALA A 14 -16.00 -10.79 4.73
CA ALA A 14 -17.10 -11.51 5.37
C ALA A 14 -17.02 -11.34 6.89
N GLY A 15 -18.18 -11.13 7.53
CA GLY A 15 -18.27 -10.88 8.97
C GLY A 15 -17.90 -9.46 9.43
N PHE A 16 -17.35 -8.57 8.60
CA PHE A 16 -16.93 -7.23 9.07
C PHE A 16 -18.11 -6.33 9.51
N ALA A 17 -19.30 -6.53 8.97
CA ALA A 17 -20.46 -5.76 9.40
C ALA A 17 -20.91 -6.12 10.83
N GLU A 18 -20.70 -7.38 11.22
CA GLU A 18 -21.14 -7.94 12.50
C GLU A 18 -20.04 -7.85 13.56
N PHE A 19 -18.81 -8.16 13.14
CA PHE A 19 -17.65 -8.24 14.00
C PHE A 19 -16.70 -7.09 13.71
N GLY A 20 -16.31 -6.37 14.75
CA GLY A 20 -15.29 -5.32 14.67
C GLY A 20 -13.95 -5.92 14.23
N ARG A 21 -13.28 -6.67 15.09
CA ARG A 21 -12.15 -7.51 14.71
C ARG A 21 -12.63 -8.96 14.79
N LEU A 22 -12.31 -9.77 13.79
CA LEU A 22 -12.50 -11.20 13.86
C LEU A 22 -11.37 -11.78 14.74
N ASP A 23 -11.68 -11.96 16.02
CA ASP A 23 -10.91 -12.87 16.88
C ASP A 23 -11.05 -14.32 16.36
N LEU A 24 -10.35 -15.28 16.97
CA LEU A 24 -10.32 -16.64 16.44
C LEU A 24 -11.71 -17.29 16.41
N LEU A 25 -12.55 -17.05 17.42
CA LEU A 25 -13.89 -17.63 17.48
C LEU A 25 -14.79 -17.05 16.38
N ALA A 26 -14.82 -15.73 16.24
CA ALA A 26 -15.58 -15.07 15.19
C ALA A 26 -15.06 -15.45 13.79
N HIS A 27 -13.74 -15.59 13.64
CA HIS A 27 -13.11 -16.04 12.40
C HIS A 27 -13.54 -17.46 12.01
N GLU A 28 -13.55 -18.40 12.96
CA GLU A 28 -14.00 -19.77 12.72
C GLU A 28 -15.52 -19.85 12.48
N GLU A 29 -16.31 -18.98 13.10
CA GLU A 29 -17.74 -18.87 12.81
C GLU A 29 -18.00 -18.40 11.37
N VAL A 30 -17.27 -17.38 10.92
CA VAL A 30 -17.47 -16.75 9.60
C VAL A 30 -16.86 -17.58 8.47
N HIS A 31 -15.62 -18.04 8.64
CA HIS A 31 -14.87 -18.70 7.57
C HIS A 31 -14.75 -20.23 7.76
N GLY A 32 -15.06 -20.76 8.94
CA GLY A 32 -14.79 -22.15 9.28
C GLY A 32 -13.31 -22.44 9.59
N PRO A 33 -13.00 -23.60 10.18
CA PRO A 33 -11.63 -24.01 10.48
C PRO A 33 -10.85 -24.33 9.19
N ILE A 34 -9.52 -24.39 9.30
CA ILE A 34 -8.65 -24.82 8.20
C ILE A 34 -7.67 -25.91 8.63
N GLY A 35 -7.47 -26.89 7.76
CA GLY A 35 -6.55 -28.01 7.97
C GLY A 35 -5.33 -27.94 7.04
N PRO A 36 -4.31 -28.80 7.29
CA PRO A 36 -3.16 -28.92 6.40
C PRO A 36 -3.59 -29.40 5.00
N VAL A 37 -2.86 -28.96 3.98
CA VAL A 37 -3.11 -29.32 2.58
C VAL A 37 -1.80 -29.83 1.97
N GLU A 38 -1.89 -30.96 1.26
CA GLU A 38 -0.75 -31.54 0.55
C GLU A 38 -0.17 -30.56 -0.49
N PRO A 39 1.16 -30.52 -0.69
CA PRO A 39 1.82 -29.61 -1.63
C PRO A 39 1.18 -29.61 -3.03
N ALA A 40 0.92 -30.81 -3.56
CA ALA A 40 0.32 -30.99 -4.88
C ALA A 40 -1.13 -30.48 -4.95
N ALA A 41 -1.89 -30.57 -3.85
CA ALA A 41 -3.25 -30.06 -3.79
C ALA A 41 -3.27 -28.53 -3.72
N LEU A 42 -2.38 -27.92 -2.94
CA LEU A 42 -2.24 -26.45 -2.86
C LEU A 42 -1.80 -25.85 -4.20
N LEU A 43 -0.85 -26.51 -4.89
CA LEU A 43 -0.45 -26.12 -6.25
C LEU A 43 -1.63 -26.16 -7.23
N ARG A 44 -2.37 -27.27 -7.28
CA ARG A 44 -3.54 -27.41 -8.17
C ARG A 44 -4.61 -26.37 -7.86
N LEU A 45 -4.86 -26.08 -6.58
CA LEU A 45 -5.79 -25.04 -6.16
C LEU A 45 -5.35 -23.66 -6.69
N ALA A 46 -4.09 -23.29 -6.43
CA ALA A 46 -3.55 -22.00 -6.85
C ALA A 46 -3.51 -21.83 -8.38
N GLU A 47 -3.29 -22.92 -9.13
CA GLU A 47 -3.37 -22.95 -10.59
C GLU A 47 -4.82 -22.82 -11.08
N ALA A 48 -5.76 -23.55 -10.46
CA ALA A 48 -7.16 -23.56 -10.87
C ALA A 48 -7.87 -22.21 -10.69
N ILE A 49 -7.47 -21.44 -9.67
CA ILE A 49 -8.01 -20.09 -9.42
C ILE A 49 -7.14 -18.98 -10.04
N ASP A 50 -6.10 -19.35 -10.80
CA ASP A 50 -5.08 -18.45 -11.34
C ASP A 50 -4.58 -17.38 -10.35
N LEU A 51 -4.26 -17.79 -9.11
CA LEU A 51 -3.96 -16.86 -8.02
C LEU A 51 -2.76 -15.96 -8.37
N LYS A 52 -3.03 -14.68 -8.63
CA LYS A 52 -2.00 -13.66 -8.85
C LYS A 52 -1.64 -12.97 -7.55
N GLY A 53 -0.36 -12.66 -7.37
CA GLY A 53 0.09 -11.84 -6.25
C GLY A 53 -0.60 -10.47 -6.21
N LYS A 54 -1.21 -10.13 -5.08
CA LYS A 54 -2.00 -8.89 -4.85
C LYS A 54 -1.16 -7.69 -4.38
N GLY A 55 0.17 -7.85 -4.31
CA GLY A 55 1.12 -6.77 -3.98
C GLY A 55 1.59 -5.92 -5.17
N GLY A 56 0.77 -5.76 -6.22
CA GLY A 56 1.08 -4.90 -7.37
C GLY A 56 1.65 -5.60 -8.61
N ALA A 57 2.61 -6.52 -8.46
CA ALA A 57 3.28 -7.13 -9.61
C ALA A 57 2.46 -8.20 -10.35
N GLY A 58 1.43 -8.79 -9.72
CA GLY A 58 0.57 -9.79 -10.35
C GLY A 58 1.26 -11.11 -10.71
N PHE A 59 2.40 -11.43 -10.11
CA PHE A 59 3.13 -12.66 -10.44
C PHE A 59 2.34 -13.91 -9.97
N PRO A 60 2.23 -14.99 -10.77
CA PRO A 60 1.47 -16.18 -10.42
C PRO A 60 1.98 -16.87 -9.16
N PHE A 61 1.12 -17.09 -8.18
CA PHE A 61 1.47 -17.70 -6.90
C PHE A 61 1.95 -19.14 -7.06
N ALA A 62 1.24 -19.95 -7.85
CA ALA A 62 1.61 -21.34 -8.13
C ALA A 62 3.04 -21.48 -8.67
N ARG A 63 3.45 -20.54 -9.53
CA ARG A 63 4.83 -20.52 -10.07
C ARG A 63 5.87 -20.21 -9.00
N LYS A 64 5.56 -19.33 -8.03
CA LYS A 64 6.45 -19.07 -6.89
C LYS A 64 6.56 -20.30 -6.00
N LEU A 65 5.43 -20.92 -5.67
CA LEU A 65 5.35 -22.11 -4.84
C LEU A 65 6.17 -23.26 -5.46
N ARG A 66 5.98 -23.52 -6.75
CA ARG A 66 6.75 -24.52 -7.52
C ARG A 66 8.26 -24.24 -7.50
N ALA A 67 8.67 -22.99 -7.71
CA ALA A 67 10.08 -22.62 -7.71
C ALA A 67 10.75 -22.80 -6.34
N VAL A 68 10.01 -22.62 -5.24
CA VAL A 68 10.49 -22.90 -3.88
C VAL A 68 10.65 -24.40 -3.67
N LEU A 69 9.62 -25.20 -4.02
CA LEU A 69 9.67 -26.66 -3.93
C LEU A 69 10.87 -27.25 -4.71
N GLU A 70 11.05 -26.83 -5.95
CA GLU A 70 12.18 -27.25 -6.80
C GLU A 70 13.53 -26.83 -6.19
N SER A 71 13.59 -25.67 -5.52
CA SER A 71 14.81 -25.20 -4.86
C SER A 71 15.11 -25.93 -3.57
N CYS A 72 14.08 -26.31 -2.79
CA CYS A 72 14.23 -27.18 -1.62
C CYS A 72 14.75 -28.56 -2.03
N GLU A 73 14.13 -29.20 -3.02
CA GLU A 73 14.55 -30.52 -3.51
C GLU A 73 15.99 -30.49 -4.05
N ARG A 74 16.33 -29.48 -4.87
CA ARG A 74 17.65 -29.37 -5.48
C ARG A 74 18.77 -29.08 -4.48
N GLN A 75 18.46 -28.38 -3.39
CA GLN A 75 19.46 -27.92 -2.41
C GLN A 75 19.48 -28.74 -1.13
N ASP A 76 18.51 -29.64 -0.93
CA ASP A 76 18.29 -30.37 0.32
C ASP A 76 18.16 -29.41 1.52
N LEU A 77 17.32 -28.39 1.37
CA LEU A 77 17.07 -27.33 2.36
C LEU A 77 15.57 -27.15 2.62
N SER A 78 15.22 -26.86 3.88
CA SER A 78 13.88 -26.42 4.27
C SER A 78 13.50 -25.05 3.68
N ALA A 79 12.21 -24.77 3.64
CA ALA A 79 11.67 -23.50 3.17
C ALA A 79 11.40 -22.51 4.30
N VAL A 80 11.33 -21.22 3.97
CA VAL A 80 10.76 -20.16 4.81
C VAL A 80 9.55 -19.55 4.13
N VAL A 81 8.47 -19.33 4.88
CA VAL A 81 7.29 -18.62 4.40
C VAL A 81 7.35 -17.18 4.89
N VAL A 82 7.31 -16.22 3.96
CA VAL A 82 7.28 -14.78 4.29
C VAL A 82 5.94 -14.19 3.89
N VAL A 83 5.28 -13.58 4.88
CA VAL A 83 4.10 -12.72 4.69
C VAL A 83 4.58 -11.28 4.60
N ASN A 84 4.48 -10.70 3.41
CA ASN A 84 4.67 -9.27 3.22
C ASN A 84 3.37 -8.53 3.57
N ALA A 85 3.29 -8.13 4.83
CA ALA A 85 2.23 -7.32 5.41
C ALA A 85 2.66 -5.84 5.57
N THR A 86 3.67 -5.42 4.80
CA THR A 86 4.14 -4.03 4.79
C THR A 86 3.30 -3.24 3.79
N GLU A 87 2.79 -2.10 4.22
CA GLU A 87 1.97 -1.22 3.40
C GLU A 87 2.47 0.22 3.60
N GLY A 88 3.54 0.54 2.86
CA GLY A 88 4.25 1.83 2.96
C GLY A 88 3.77 2.90 1.98
N GLU A 89 2.82 2.58 1.09
CA GLU A 89 2.22 3.57 0.20
C GLU A 89 1.17 4.40 0.97
N PRO A 90 1.29 5.73 1.05
CA PRO A 90 0.41 6.57 1.88
C PRO A 90 -1.08 6.48 1.55
N ALA A 91 -1.42 6.20 0.29
CA ALA A 91 -2.80 6.11 -0.19
C ALA A 91 -3.44 4.71 -0.02
N SER A 92 -2.70 3.73 0.52
CA SER A 92 -3.14 2.33 0.62
C SER A 92 -3.60 1.95 2.03
N TRP A 93 -4.70 1.20 2.12
CA TRP A 93 -5.24 0.69 3.39
C TRP A 93 -5.72 -0.76 3.35
N LYS A 94 -5.66 -1.42 2.19
CA LYS A 94 -6.28 -2.75 2.00
C LYS A 94 -5.64 -3.81 2.89
N ASP A 95 -4.30 -3.80 3.00
CA ASP A 95 -3.60 -4.80 3.78
C ASP A 95 -3.75 -4.48 5.27
N LYS A 96 -3.64 -3.20 5.66
CA LYS A 96 -3.92 -2.74 7.03
C LYS A 96 -5.31 -3.12 7.51
N VAL A 97 -6.33 -3.05 6.64
CA VAL A 97 -7.68 -3.52 6.96
C VAL A 97 -7.69 -5.02 7.24
N LEU A 98 -7.06 -5.84 6.39
CA LEU A 98 -6.97 -7.29 6.65
C LEU A 98 -6.24 -7.59 7.96
N LEU A 99 -5.11 -6.94 8.23
CA LEU A 99 -4.34 -7.16 9.46
C LEU A 99 -5.12 -6.78 10.73
N THR A 100 -5.93 -5.72 10.66
CA THR A 100 -6.67 -5.20 11.82
C THR A 100 -8.03 -5.85 12.02
N ARG A 101 -8.63 -6.40 10.96
CA ARG A 101 -10.01 -6.92 10.98
C ARG A 101 -10.10 -8.43 10.77
N ALA A 102 -9.22 -9.02 9.98
CA ALA A 102 -9.16 -10.47 9.68
C ALA A 102 -7.73 -11.03 9.75
N PRO A 103 -6.97 -10.81 10.84
CA PRO A 103 -5.58 -11.30 10.92
C PRO A 103 -5.48 -12.82 10.74
N HIS A 104 -6.45 -13.57 11.26
CA HIS A 104 -6.48 -15.03 11.16
C HIS A 104 -6.59 -15.55 9.74
N LEU A 105 -7.25 -14.82 8.83
CA LEU A 105 -7.36 -15.22 7.42
C LEU A 105 -6.00 -15.14 6.70
N VAL A 106 -5.19 -14.13 7.03
CA VAL A 106 -3.79 -14.03 6.55
C VAL A 106 -2.94 -15.16 7.13
N LEU A 107 -3.07 -15.42 8.43
CA LEU A 107 -2.33 -16.47 9.13
C LEU A 107 -2.69 -17.87 8.62
N ASP A 108 -3.94 -18.12 8.26
CA ASP A 108 -4.39 -19.37 7.65
C ASP A 108 -3.71 -19.64 6.32
N GLY A 109 -3.63 -18.63 5.44
CA GLY A 109 -2.96 -18.77 4.16
C GLY A 109 -1.47 -19.04 4.32
N ALA A 110 -0.83 -18.38 5.29
CA ALA A 110 0.57 -18.62 5.62
C ALA A 110 0.78 -20.03 6.19
N ALA A 111 -0.12 -20.50 7.06
CA ALA A 111 -0.08 -21.85 7.62
C ALA A 111 -0.25 -22.93 6.55
N LEU A 112 -1.20 -22.77 5.61
CA LEU A 112 -1.35 -23.65 4.45
C LEU A 112 -0.05 -23.77 3.65
N ALA A 113 0.56 -22.63 3.34
CA ALA A 113 1.79 -22.58 2.59
C ALA A 113 2.96 -23.23 3.35
N ALA A 114 3.03 -23.02 4.67
CA ALA A 114 4.05 -23.63 5.52
C ALA A 114 3.92 -25.17 5.58
N TYR A 115 2.70 -25.68 5.73
CA TYR A 115 2.44 -27.12 5.66
C TYR A 115 2.81 -27.71 4.30
N ALA A 116 2.40 -27.06 3.21
CA ALA A 116 2.67 -27.51 1.85
C ALA A 116 4.17 -27.45 1.47
N LEU A 117 4.99 -26.72 2.22
CA LEU A 117 6.42 -26.58 1.96
C LEU A 117 7.29 -27.32 2.97
N ASP A 118 6.69 -27.91 4.01
CA ASP A 118 7.40 -28.36 5.21
C ASP A 118 8.38 -27.28 5.71
N ALA A 119 7.85 -26.05 5.86
CA ALA A 119 8.66 -24.88 6.16
C ALA A 119 9.21 -24.90 7.60
N ASP A 120 10.41 -24.36 7.81
CA ASP A 120 11.00 -24.26 9.16
C ASP A 120 10.34 -23.14 9.99
N GLU A 121 9.92 -22.05 9.35
CA GLU A 121 9.34 -20.89 10.01
C GLU A 121 8.43 -20.06 9.09
N ILE A 122 7.57 -19.27 9.73
CA ILE A 122 6.80 -18.19 9.10
C ILE A 122 7.32 -16.85 9.65
N VAL A 123 7.69 -15.93 8.75
CA VAL A 123 8.07 -14.56 9.11
C VAL A 123 7.07 -13.58 8.53
N ILE A 124 6.49 -12.74 9.39
CA ILE A 124 5.51 -11.72 9.01
C ILE A 124 6.19 -10.35 9.08
N GLY A 125 6.44 -9.76 7.92
CA GLY A 125 6.98 -8.40 7.80
C GLY A 125 5.86 -7.37 7.91
N VAL A 126 5.92 -6.50 8.92
CA VAL A 126 4.94 -5.42 9.14
C VAL A 126 5.61 -4.05 9.15
N SER A 127 4.89 -3.03 8.69
CA SER A 127 5.39 -1.66 8.77
C SER A 127 5.43 -1.13 10.21
N ASP A 128 6.40 -0.26 10.49
CA ASP A 128 6.54 0.47 11.75
C ASP A 128 5.56 1.65 11.82
N ASP A 129 4.26 1.35 11.80
CA ASP A 129 3.18 2.34 11.89
C ASP A 129 2.15 2.00 12.99
N ASP A 130 2.43 0.97 13.79
CA ASP A 130 1.60 0.43 14.86
C ASP A 130 0.17 0.02 14.46
N VAL A 131 -0.14 -0.11 13.16
CA VAL A 131 -1.48 -0.49 12.70
C VAL A 131 -1.66 -2.01 12.74
N GLY A 132 -0.80 -2.75 12.05
CA GLY A 132 -0.97 -4.21 11.90
C GLY A 132 -0.41 -5.03 13.06
N ARG A 133 0.70 -4.58 13.67
CA ARG A 133 1.45 -5.36 14.66
C ARG A 133 0.61 -5.74 15.90
N PRO A 134 -0.15 -4.84 16.54
CA PRO A 134 -0.92 -5.19 17.73
C PRO A 134 -1.94 -6.31 17.47
N SER A 135 -2.73 -6.18 16.40
CA SER A 135 -3.76 -7.16 16.01
C SER A 135 -3.17 -8.53 15.66
N LEU A 136 -2.04 -8.57 14.95
CA LEU A 136 -1.33 -9.82 14.65
C LEU A 136 -0.75 -10.47 15.89
N THR A 137 -0.25 -9.67 16.84
CA THR A 137 0.30 -10.18 18.10
C THR A 137 -0.81 -10.86 18.91
N GLU A 138 -1.97 -10.23 19.00
CA GLU A 138 -3.15 -10.80 19.66
C GLU A 138 -3.62 -12.07 18.93
N ALA A 139 -3.69 -12.05 17.60
CA ALA A 139 -4.10 -13.23 16.82
C ALA A 139 -3.16 -14.43 17.00
N LEU A 140 -1.84 -14.19 17.12
CA LEU A 140 -0.86 -15.26 17.41
C LEU A 140 -0.95 -15.80 18.84
N GLN A 141 -1.54 -15.06 19.78
CA GLN A 141 -1.83 -15.56 21.13
C GLN A 141 -3.11 -16.39 21.17
N GLU A 142 -4.07 -16.11 20.29
CA GLU A 142 -5.34 -16.82 20.21
C GLU A 142 -5.23 -18.22 19.58
N ARG A 143 -4.22 -18.46 18.73
CA ARG A 143 -4.04 -19.72 18.00
C ARG A 143 -2.66 -20.33 18.16
N ARG A 144 -2.55 -21.63 17.88
CA ARG A 144 -1.26 -22.30 17.66
C ARG A 144 -0.92 -22.34 16.18
N MET A 145 0.23 -21.78 15.81
CA MET A 145 0.76 -21.88 14.44
C MET A 145 1.47 -23.23 14.22
N PRO A 146 1.51 -23.74 12.97
CA PRO A 146 2.15 -25.03 12.66
C PRO A 146 3.65 -25.05 12.89
N VAL A 147 4.29 -23.91 12.71
CA VAL A 147 5.74 -23.70 12.77
C VAL A 147 6.01 -22.41 13.56
N PRO A 148 7.23 -22.21 14.09
CA PRO A 148 7.64 -20.93 14.67
C PRO A 148 7.23 -19.76 13.78
N THR A 149 6.48 -18.82 14.35
CA THR A 149 5.93 -17.67 13.61
C THR A 149 6.34 -16.39 14.30
N THR A 150 7.04 -15.51 13.59
CA THR A 150 7.59 -14.26 14.15
C THR A 150 7.10 -13.04 13.37
N ILE A 151 6.96 -11.92 14.09
CA ILE A 151 6.65 -10.62 13.48
C ILE A 151 7.93 -9.80 13.46
N VAL A 152 8.33 -9.34 12.27
CA VAL A 152 9.45 -8.43 12.06
C VAL A 152 8.90 -7.07 11.64
N THR A 153 9.24 -6.04 12.41
CA THR A 153 8.89 -4.66 12.06
C THR A 153 9.94 -4.05 11.16
N VAL A 154 9.51 -3.43 10.07
CA VAL A 154 10.38 -2.73 9.12
C VAL A 154 10.03 -1.24 9.06
N PRO A 155 11.00 -0.35 8.75
CA PRO A 155 10.74 1.08 8.65
C PRO A 155 9.57 1.38 7.71
N HIS A 156 8.66 2.26 8.12
CA HIS A 156 7.55 2.72 7.27
C HIS A 156 8.06 3.66 6.17
N ARG A 157 8.57 3.06 5.09
CA ARG A 157 9.01 3.72 3.85
C ARG A 157 8.40 3.02 2.64
N PHE A 158 8.33 3.72 1.52
CA PHE A 158 7.76 3.20 0.28
C PHE A 158 8.53 1.99 -0.25
N ILE A 159 9.88 2.00 -0.19
CA ILE A 159 10.71 0.90 -0.70
C ILE A 159 10.80 -0.29 0.27
N SER A 160 10.50 -0.11 1.55
CA SER A 160 10.59 -1.20 2.55
C SER A 160 9.74 -2.42 2.20
N GLY A 161 8.64 -2.23 1.45
CA GLY A 161 7.77 -3.31 1.00
C GLY A 161 8.19 -4.01 -0.28
N GLU A 162 9.29 -3.58 -0.92
CA GLU A 162 9.90 -4.32 -2.02
C GLU A 162 10.42 -5.67 -1.50
N GLY A 163 10.16 -6.77 -2.23
CA GLY A 163 10.38 -8.12 -1.72
C GLY A 163 11.84 -8.40 -1.31
N GLY A 164 12.82 -7.93 -2.08
CA GLY A 164 14.23 -8.05 -1.72
C GLY A 164 14.63 -7.17 -0.54
N ALA A 165 14.11 -5.94 -0.47
CA ALA A 165 14.32 -5.04 0.66
C ALA A 165 13.76 -5.63 1.98
N LEU A 166 12.58 -6.26 1.91
CA LEU A 166 11.96 -6.95 3.04
C LEU A 166 12.82 -8.13 3.50
N VAL A 167 13.27 -8.98 2.59
CA VAL A 167 14.15 -10.13 2.92
C VAL A 167 15.44 -9.65 3.57
N ASN A 168 16.08 -8.60 3.03
CA ASN A 168 17.26 -8.01 3.65
C ASN A 168 16.98 -7.51 5.07
N GLY A 169 15.85 -6.81 5.26
CA GLY A 169 15.41 -6.35 6.57
C GLY A 169 15.21 -7.48 7.58
N ILE A 170 14.56 -8.58 7.17
CA ILE A 170 14.39 -9.78 8.00
C ILE A 170 15.74 -10.39 8.37
N ASN A 171 16.70 -10.40 7.45
CA ASN A 171 18.07 -10.88 7.69
C ASN A 171 18.94 -9.90 8.50
N GLY A 172 18.39 -8.79 9.02
CA GLY A 172 19.12 -7.77 9.78
C GLY A 172 20.06 -6.90 8.94
N LEU A 173 19.90 -6.90 7.62
CA LEU A 173 20.64 -6.05 6.67
C LEU A 173 19.87 -4.76 6.39
N PRO A 174 20.50 -3.74 5.77
CA PRO A 174 19.78 -2.54 5.34
C PRO A 174 18.57 -2.87 4.45
N HIS A 175 17.44 -2.23 4.72
CA HIS A 175 16.14 -2.42 4.04
C HIS A 175 16.12 -1.83 2.62
N ILE A 176 17.04 -2.29 1.77
CA ILE A 176 17.15 -1.89 0.36
C ILE A 176 17.17 -3.13 -0.52
N PRO A 177 16.63 -3.06 -1.76
CA PRO A 177 16.65 -4.21 -2.68
C PRO A 177 18.09 -4.64 -2.96
N PRO A 178 18.39 -5.94 -3.12
CA PRO A 178 19.74 -6.40 -3.43
C PRO A 178 20.18 -5.90 -4.81
N GLY A 179 21.45 -5.48 -4.94
CA GLY A 179 22.01 -5.00 -6.20
C GLY A 179 22.14 -6.08 -7.28
N THR A 180 22.14 -7.36 -6.88
CA THR A 180 22.03 -8.51 -7.80
C THR A 180 20.67 -9.17 -7.65
N LYS A 181 20.01 -9.44 -8.78
CA LYS A 181 18.71 -10.12 -8.79
C LYS A 181 18.90 -11.60 -8.42
N LYS A 182 18.90 -11.91 -7.13
CA LYS A 182 18.66 -13.27 -6.62
C LYS A 182 17.17 -13.44 -6.36
N ARG A 183 16.60 -14.56 -6.81
CA ARG A 183 15.20 -14.86 -6.52
C ARG A 183 15.09 -15.36 -5.09
N SER A 184 14.14 -14.84 -4.32
CA SER A 184 13.88 -15.34 -2.97
C SER A 184 13.52 -16.83 -2.96
N SER A 185 12.95 -17.35 -4.05
CA SER A 185 12.67 -18.78 -4.21
C SER A 185 13.92 -19.65 -4.17
N ASP A 186 15.06 -19.10 -4.59
CA ASP A 186 16.31 -19.86 -4.68
C ASP A 186 17.14 -19.68 -3.40
N SER A 187 17.18 -18.44 -2.88
CA SER A 187 17.88 -18.07 -1.64
C SER A 187 17.34 -16.74 -1.12
N GLY A 188 16.67 -16.76 0.03
CA GLY A 188 16.00 -15.62 0.66
C GLY A 188 16.39 -15.43 2.13
N VAL A 189 15.45 -15.65 3.05
CA VAL A 189 15.66 -15.50 4.49
C VAL A 189 16.72 -16.49 4.96
N ASN A 190 17.77 -16.00 5.63
CA ASN A 190 18.92 -16.78 6.09
C ASN A 190 19.57 -17.67 5.01
N GLY A 191 19.43 -17.29 3.73
CA GLY A 191 19.93 -18.06 2.59
C GLY A 191 19.05 -19.21 2.13
N LEU A 192 17.92 -19.49 2.81
CA LEU A 192 17.01 -20.59 2.51
C LEU A 192 16.02 -20.26 1.38
N PRO A 193 15.53 -21.25 0.61
CA PRO A 193 14.41 -21.09 -0.31
C PRO A 193 13.20 -20.42 0.39
N THR A 194 12.74 -19.29 -0.13
CA THR A 194 11.72 -18.46 0.54
C THR A 194 10.51 -18.18 -0.34
N LEU A 195 9.34 -18.58 0.14
CA LEU A 195 8.05 -18.20 -0.44
C LEU A 195 7.60 -16.84 0.12
N LEU A 196 7.82 -15.78 -0.66
CA LEU A 196 7.37 -14.43 -0.31
C LEU A 196 6.11 -14.04 -1.09
N SER A 197 5.06 -13.69 -0.36
CA SER A 197 3.81 -13.15 -0.94
C SER A 197 3.16 -12.10 -0.04
N ASN A 198 2.28 -11.28 -0.64
CA ASN A 198 1.56 -10.21 0.05
C ASN A 198 0.45 -10.79 0.96
N ALA A 199 0.12 -10.08 2.05
CA ALA A 199 -0.89 -10.49 3.03
C ALA A 199 -2.25 -10.85 2.39
N GLU A 200 -2.76 -10.01 1.49
CA GLU A 200 -4.02 -10.30 0.76
C GLU A 200 -3.90 -11.58 -0.07
N THR A 201 -2.72 -11.90 -0.62
CA THR A 201 -2.55 -13.13 -1.41
C THR A 201 -2.71 -14.39 -0.55
N TYR A 202 -2.19 -14.36 0.68
CA TYR A 202 -2.40 -15.46 1.64
C TYR A 202 -3.86 -15.51 2.10
N ALA A 203 -4.50 -14.38 2.36
CA ALA A 203 -5.92 -14.35 2.72
C ALA A 203 -6.80 -14.95 1.61
N GLN A 204 -6.53 -14.61 0.34
CA GLN A 204 -7.21 -15.19 -0.81
C GLN A 204 -6.99 -16.71 -0.92
N LEU A 205 -5.76 -17.18 -0.68
CA LEU A 205 -5.45 -18.61 -0.65
C LEU A 205 -6.25 -19.34 0.44
N ALA A 206 -6.38 -18.73 1.62
CA ALA A 206 -7.14 -19.28 2.74
C ALA A 206 -8.64 -19.39 2.45
N VAL A 207 -9.23 -18.41 1.75
CA VAL A 207 -10.63 -18.49 1.30
C VAL A 207 -10.77 -19.60 0.26
N ALA A 208 -9.92 -19.60 -0.77
CA ALA A 208 -9.99 -20.59 -1.84
C ALA A 208 -9.86 -22.04 -1.33
N ALA A 209 -9.02 -22.26 -0.31
CA ALA A 209 -8.84 -23.58 0.30
C ALA A 209 -10.09 -24.09 1.04
N ARG A 210 -10.97 -23.19 1.50
CA ARG A 210 -12.22 -23.53 2.20
C ARG A 210 -13.36 -23.81 1.23
N ILE A 211 -13.55 -22.92 0.27
CA ILE A 211 -14.71 -22.97 -0.63
C ILE A 211 -14.43 -23.79 -1.91
N GLY A 212 -13.16 -24.08 -2.18
CA GLY A 212 -12.72 -24.79 -3.37
C GLY A 212 -12.67 -23.89 -4.61
N PRO A 213 -12.01 -24.38 -5.69
CA PRO A 213 -11.73 -23.55 -6.87
C PRO A 213 -12.99 -23.16 -7.65
N TYR A 214 -14.00 -24.03 -7.70
CA TYR A 214 -15.24 -23.76 -8.44
C TYR A 214 -16.05 -22.62 -7.82
N GLU A 215 -16.23 -22.65 -6.50
CA GLU A 215 -16.97 -21.59 -5.78
C GLU A 215 -16.15 -20.29 -5.74
N TYR A 216 -14.83 -20.39 -5.60
CA TYR A 216 -13.96 -19.22 -5.69
C TYR A 216 -14.05 -18.52 -7.05
N ALA A 217 -14.07 -19.30 -8.14
CA ALA A 217 -14.18 -18.81 -9.51
C ALA A 217 -15.61 -18.47 -9.94
N ALA A 218 -16.61 -18.67 -9.07
CA ALA A 218 -17.98 -18.19 -9.32
C ALA A 218 -18.06 -16.65 -9.29
N LEU A 219 -17.07 -16.00 -8.66
CA LEU A 219 -16.85 -14.57 -8.73
C LEU A 219 -15.60 -14.28 -9.58
N GLY A 220 -15.52 -13.06 -10.12
CA GLY A 220 -14.39 -12.63 -10.94
C GLY A 220 -14.61 -12.90 -12.43
N THR A 221 -13.57 -12.67 -13.22
CA THR A 221 -13.54 -13.02 -14.64
C THR A 221 -12.81 -14.35 -14.84
N ASP A 222 -12.98 -14.98 -16.01
CA ASP A 222 -12.28 -16.24 -16.35
C ASP A 222 -10.75 -16.14 -16.22
N ASP A 223 -10.19 -14.96 -16.51
CA ASP A 223 -8.76 -14.65 -16.45
C ASP A 223 -8.30 -14.03 -15.12
N GLU A 224 -9.24 -13.64 -14.25
CA GLU A 224 -8.96 -13.17 -12.90
C GLU A 224 -10.07 -13.61 -11.93
N PRO A 225 -10.09 -14.90 -11.53
CA PRO A 225 -11.09 -15.42 -10.62
C PRO A 225 -11.03 -14.78 -9.22
N GLY A 226 -12.18 -14.71 -8.55
CA GLY A 226 -12.35 -14.23 -7.19
C GLY A 226 -12.50 -12.72 -7.06
N THR A 227 -12.24 -12.22 -5.84
CA THR A 227 -12.38 -10.81 -5.48
C THR A 227 -11.04 -10.07 -5.47
N VAL A 228 -11.12 -8.74 -5.43
CA VAL A 228 -9.99 -7.83 -5.22
C VAL A 228 -10.34 -6.84 -4.11
N LEU A 229 -9.35 -6.45 -3.31
CA LEU A 229 -9.48 -5.30 -2.43
C LEU A 229 -8.95 -4.03 -3.10
N LEU A 230 -9.75 -2.98 -3.02
CA LEU A 230 -9.43 -1.66 -3.53
C LEU A 230 -9.36 -0.66 -2.38
N THR A 231 -8.45 0.30 -2.43
CA THR A 231 -8.47 1.47 -1.54
C THR A 231 -8.85 2.69 -2.37
N VAL A 232 -9.99 3.31 -2.07
CA VAL A 232 -10.45 4.55 -2.73
C VAL A 232 -10.23 5.73 -1.79
N THR A 233 -9.45 6.73 -2.25
CA THR A 233 -9.10 7.93 -1.47
C THR A 233 -9.25 9.21 -2.30
N GLY A 234 -8.38 10.21 -2.10
CA GLY A 234 -8.35 11.42 -2.92
C GLY A 234 -9.60 12.29 -2.77
N ALA A 235 -10.23 12.61 -3.89
CA ALA A 235 -11.42 13.43 -3.94
C ALA A 235 -12.72 12.71 -3.53
N ALA A 236 -12.68 11.42 -3.19
CA ALA A 236 -13.87 10.68 -2.76
C ALA A 236 -14.51 11.30 -1.51
N GLU A 237 -15.83 11.55 -1.53
CA GLU A 237 -16.55 12.04 -0.36
C GLU A 237 -16.77 10.92 0.69
N ARG A 238 -16.84 9.68 0.23
CA ARG A 238 -16.85 8.46 1.05
C ARG A 238 -15.66 7.55 0.73
N PRO A 239 -14.43 7.90 1.17
CA PRO A 239 -13.27 7.04 1.00
C PRO A 239 -13.46 5.72 1.75
N ALA A 240 -13.09 4.60 1.13
CA ALA A 240 -13.30 3.27 1.68
C ALA A 240 -12.25 2.27 1.19
N VAL A 241 -12.09 1.17 1.93
CA VAL A 241 -11.58 -0.08 1.36
C VAL A 241 -12.76 -0.87 0.83
N VAL A 242 -12.74 -1.20 -0.46
CA VAL A 242 -13.85 -1.86 -1.15
C VAL A 242 -13.41 -3.24 -1.61
N GLU A 243 -14.13 -4.28 -1.18
CA GLU A 243 -14.04 -5.59 -1.81
C GLU A 243 -15.03 -5.69 -2.97
N CYS A 244 -14.57 -6.12 -4.14
CA CYS A 244 -15.47 -6.41 -5.26
C CYS A 244 -14.97 -7.62 -6.06
N ALA A 245 -15.86 -8.25 -6.83
CA ALA A 245 -15.46 -9.24 -7.82
C ALA A 245 -14.57 -8.60 -8.89
N ALA A 246 -13.55 -9.31 -9.37
CA ALA A 246 -12.84 -8.89 -10.57
C ALA A 246 -13.82 -8.80 -11.76
N GLY A 247 -13.64 -7.80 -12.63
CA GLY A 247 -14.58 -7.48 -13.70
C GLY A 247 -15.71 -6.53 -13.31
N THR A 248 -15.87 -6.18 -12.03
CA THR A 248 -16.85 -5.18 -11.60
C THR A 248 -16.62 -3.86 -12.35
N PRO A 249 -17.66 -3.21 -12.92
CA PRO A 249 -17.50 -1.91 -13.58
C PRO A 249 -16.94 -0.86 -12.62
N LEU A 250 -15.88 -0.15 -13.03
CA LEU A 250 -15.22 0.84 -12.17
C LEU A 250 -16.19 1.94 -11.70
N ARG A 251 -17.17 2.31 -12.55
CA ARG A 251 -18.22 3.28 -12.20
C ARG A 251 -18.95 2.93 -10.89
N GLU A 252 -19.20 1.64 -10.63
CA GLU A 252 -19.95 1.21 -9.44
C GLU A 252 -19.13 1.45 -8.17
N ILE A 253 -17.81 1.29 -8.26
CA ILE A 253 -16.88 1.60 -7.17
C ILE A 253 -16.81 3.12 -6.94
N LEU A 254 -16.75 3.91 -8.01
CA LEU A 254 -16.70 5.37 -7.92
C LEU A 254 -18.00 5.95 -7.35
N GLU A 255 -19.16 5.42 -7.75
CA GLU A 255 -20.48 5.78 -7.23
C GLU A 255 -20.61 5.43 -5.74
N LEU A 256 -20.20 4.22 -5.33
CA LEU A 256 -20.23 3.79 -3.93
C LEU A 256 -19.41 4.71 -3.00
N CYS A 257 -18.29 5.21 -3.50
CA CYS A 257 -17.39 6.10 -2.78
C CYS A 257 -17.71 7.59 -2.96
N GLU A 258 -18.82 7.93 -3.64
CA GLU A 258 -19.26 9.30 -3.89
C GLU A 258 -18.12 10.14 -4.49
N VAL A 259 -17.48 9.60 -5.53
CA VAL A 259 -16.37 10.26 -6.23
C VAL A 259 -16.94 11.38 -7.11
N PRO A 260 -16.53 12.65 -6.91
CA PRO A 260 -16.98 13.75 -7.75
C PRO A 260 -16.34 13.70 -9.14
N ASP A 261 -16.98 14.35 -10.11
CA ASP A 261 -16.41 14.54 -11.44
C ASP A 261 -15.04 15.24 -11.35
N GLY A 262 -14.08 14.69 -12.09
CA GLY A 262 -12.67 15.06 -12.01
C GLY A 262 -11.96 15.12 -13.35
N PRO A 263 -10.76 15.70 -13.42
CA PRO A 263 -9.95 15.70 -14.64
C PRO A 263 -9.28 14.35 -14.92
N GLY A 264 -9.17 13.46 -13.92
CA GLY A 264 -8.53 12.17 -14.07
C GLY A 264 -8.49 11.37 -12.77
N ILE A 265 -8.19 10.09 -12.90
CA ILE A 265 -8.15 9.13 -11.79
C ILE A 265 -6.81 8.39 -11.85
N LEU A 266 -6.09 8.36 -10.73
CA LEU A 266 -4.91 7.50 -10.59
C LEU A 266 -5.35 6.08 -10.25
N MET A 267 -4.94 5.13 -11.08
CA MET A 267 -5.20 3.70 -10.89
C MET A 267 -3.90 2.95 -10.57
N GLY A 268 -3.96 2.12 -9.53
CA GLY A 268 -2.90 1.19 -9.15
C GLY A 268 -1.80 1.77 -8.27
N GLY A 269 -2.03 2.95 -7.69
CA GLY A 269 -1.11 3.60 -6.75
C GLY A 269 -0.04 4.47 -7.40
N TYR A 270 0.98 4.84 -6.64
CA TYR A 270 2.05 5.76 -7.07
C TYR A 270 3.00 5.18 -8.12
N HIS A 271 2.98 3.86 -8.32
CA HIS A 271 3.61 3.19 -9.48
C HIS A 271 2.62 2.84 -10.59
N GLY A 272 1.39 3.32 -10.44
CA GLY A 272 0.26 3.12 -11.32
C GLY A 272 0.27 4.04 -12.54
N LYS A 273 -0.93 4.32 -13.04
CA LYS A 273 -1.17 5.21 -14.19
C LYS A 273 -2.39 6.08 -13.98
N TRP A 274 -2.33 7.29 -14.52
CA TRP A 274 -3.50 8.13 -14.69
C TRP A 274 -4.36 7.62 -15.85
N ILE A 275 -5.68 7.67 -15.67
CA ILE A 275 -6.67 7.46 -16.73
C ILE A 275 -7.63 8.65 -16.81
N THR A 276 -8.19 8.87 -18.00
CA THR A 276 -9.20 9.92 -18.21
C THR A 276 -10.56 9.50 -17.65
N PRO A 277 -11.48 10.44 -17.38
CA PRO A 277 -12.85 10.12 -16.99
C PRO A 277 -13.59 9.23 -18.00
N GLU A 278 -13.35 9.42 -19.30
CA GLU A 278 -13.95 8.61 -20.36
C GLU A 278 -13.43 7.17 -20.35
N ALA A 279 -12.14 7.00 -20.06
CA ALA A 279 -11.53 5.69 -19.86
C ALA A 279 -12.11 5.01 -18.61
N ALA A 280 -12.26 5.75 -17.51
CA ALA A 280 -12.84 5.24 -16.27
C ALA A 280 -14.29 4.76 -16.44
N ALA A 281 -15.10 5.46 -17.24
CA ALA A 281 -16.48 5.08 -17.53
C ALA A 281 -16.63 3.73 -18.26
N ARG A 282 -15.57 3.27 -18.94
CA ARG A 282 -15.52 2.00 -19.69
C ARG A 282 -14.67 0.93 -19.00
N ALA A 283 -14.03 1.28 -17.88
CA ALA A 283 -13.11 0.40 -17.20
C ALA A 283 -13.84 -0.66 -16.38
N GLU A 284 -13.28 -1.87 -16.37
CA GLU A 284 -13.65 -2.95 -15.47
C GLU A 284 -12.49 -3.19 -14.50
N VAL A 285 -12.79 -3.49 -13.24
CA VAL A 285 -11.82 -3.75 -12.20
C VAL A 285 -11.21 -5.14 -12.41
N SER A 286 -10.24 -5.23 -13.30
CA SER A 286 -9.36 -6.38 -13.48
C SER A 286 -8.06 -5.91 -14.12
N ARG A 287 -7.01 -6.76 -14.14
CA ARG A 287 -5.79 -6.40 -14.85
C ARG A 287 -6.03 -6.17 -16.33
N THR A 288 -6.79 -7.06 -16.96
CA THR A 288 -7.12 -6.99 -18.39
C THR A 288 -8.04 -5.81 -18.71
N GLY A 289 -9.09 -5.60 -17.90
CA GLY A 289 -10.04 -4.50 -18.07
C GLY A 289 -9.38 -3.12 -17.94
N LEU A 290 -8.52 -2.94 -16.93
CA LEU A 290 -7.79 -1.68 -16.76
C LEU A 290 -6.70 -1.49 -17.83
N ALA A 291 -6.00 -2.55 -18.23
CA ALA A 291 -5.01 -2.46 -19.31
C ALA A 291 -5.66 -2.04 -20.65
N ALA A 292 -6.87 -2.53 -20.94
CA ALA A 292 -7.60 -2.20 -22.16
C ALA A 292 -7.92 -0.71 -22.31
N VAL A 293 -8.04 0.02 -21.19
CA VAL A 293 -8.26 1.48 -21.17
C VAL A 293 -6.98 2.28 -20.89
N GLY A 294 -5.82 1.64 -20.93
CA GLY A 294 -4.52 2.26 -20.70
C GLY A 294 -4.10 2.42 -19.23
N GLY A 295 -4.93 1.95 -18.29
CA GLY A 295 -4.68 1.96 -16.85
C GLY A 295 -3.89 0.74 -16.34
N THR A 296 -3.89 0.55 -15.02
CA THR A 296 -3.29 -0.61 -14.35
C THR A 296 -3.96 -0.85 -13.00
N LEU A 297 -4.18 -2.12 -12.62
CA LEU A 297 -4.74 -2.47 -11.32
C LEU A 297 -3.76 -2.20 -10.17
N GLY A 298 -2.46 -2.45 -10.42
CA GLY A 298 -1.40 -2.25 -9.42
C GLY A 298 -1.74 -2.82 -8.05
N ALA A 299 -1.55 -2.02 -7.00
CA ALA A 299 -1.87 -2.38 -5.61
C ALA A 299 -3.36 -2.18 -5.23
N GLY A 300 -4.25 -1.97 -6.21
CA GLY A 300 -5.68 -1.75 -5.94
C GLY A 300 -6.01 -0.35 -5.42
N ILE A 301 -5.13 0.63 -5.60
CA ILE A 301 -5.32 1.99 -5.08
C ILE A 301 -5.95 2.88 -6.17
N ILE A 302 -7.01 3.61 -5.81
CA ILE A 302 -7.78 4.50 -6.67
C ILE A 302 -7.77 5.90 -6.04
N VAL A 303 -7.16 6.86 -6.74
CA VAL A 303 -7.09 8.26 -6.28
C VAL A 303 -7.69 9.18 -7.36
N PRO A 304 -9.00 9.48 -7.28
CA PRO A 304 -9.62 10.50 -8.13
C PRO A 304 -9.20 11.92 -7.72
N LEU A 305 -9.11 12.81 -8.69
CA LEU A 305 -8.90 14.25 -8.46
C LEU A 305 -10.20 15.02 -8.62
N SER A 306 -10.38 16.07 -7.81
CA SER A 306 -11.47 17.04 -7.99
C SER A 306 -11.10 18.08 -9.05
N ARG A 307 -12.11 18.73 -9.65
CA ARG A 307 -11.90 19.80 -10.65
C ARG A 307 -11.17 21.04 -10.13
N ASP A 308 -11.14 21.23 -8.81
CA ASP A 308 -10.62 22.42 -8.15
C ASP A 308 -9.20 22.25 -7.57
N THR A 309 -8.51 21.17 -7.93
CA THR A 309 -7.07 21.03 -7.71
C THR A 309 -6.29 21.10 -9.04
N CYS A 310 -5.05 21.56 -8.98
CA CYS A 310 -4.11 21.48 -10.11
C CYS A 310 -3.61 20.03 -10.28
N PRO A 311 -4.00 19.30 -11.33
CA PRO A 311 -3.66 17.88 -11.46
C PRO A 311 -2.16 17.65 -11.67
N LEU A 312 -1.50 18.53 -12.43
CA LEU A 312 -0.05 18.49 -12.63
C LEU A 312 0.72 18.76 -11.33
N GLY A 313 0.21 19.66 -10.49
CA GLY A 313 0.80 19.95 -9.18
C GLY A 313 0.68 18.77 -8.21
N GLU A 314 -0.44 18.06 -8.19
CA GLU A 314 -0.61 16.81 -7.42
C GLU A 314 0.37 15.74 -7.91
N ALA A 315 0.48 15.55 -9.24
CA ALA A 315 1.42 14.60 -9.83
C ALA A 315 2.88 14.95 -9.48
N ALA A 316 3.27 16.23 -9.56
CA ALA A 316 4.61 16.67 -9.21
C ALA A 316 4.96 16.39 -7.74
N GLN A 317 4.01 16.54 -6.81
CA GLN A 317 4.23 16.16 -5.41
C GLN A 317 4.56 14.67 -5.26
N VAL A 318 3.85 13.80 -5.97
CA VAL A 318 4.10 12.35 -5.91
C VAL A 318 5.46 12.00 -6.50
N VAL A 319 5.84 12.59 -7.64
CA VAL A 319 7.15 12.33 -8.25
C VAL A 319 8.28 12.78 -7.32
N ARG A 320 8.16 13.95 -6.67
CA ARG A 320 9.13 14.41 -5.66
C ARG A 320 9.21 13.47 -4.46
N TYR A 321 8.06 13.02 -3.95
CA TYR A 321 8.01 12.05 -2.85
C TYR A 321 8.72 10.75 -3.23
N LEU A 322 8.38 10.16 -4.38
CA LEU A 322 9.00 8.92 -4.85
C LEU A 322 10.51 9.07 -5.05
N ALA A 323 10.98 10.22 -5.55
CA ALA A 323 12.41 10.50 -5.65
C ALA A 323 13.09 10.53 -4.27
N GLY A 324 12.42 11.03 -3.23
CA GLY A 324 12.89 11.03 -1.84
C GLY A 324 12.86 9.65 -1.16
N GLU A 325 11.97 8.77 -1.59
CA GLU A 325 11.86 7.40 -1.08
C GLU A 325 12.87 6.42 -1.70
N SER A 326 13.72 6.90 -2.60
CA SER A 326 14.75 6.13 -3.29
C SER A 326 15.77 5.50 -2.34
N ALA A 327 16.14 4.25 -2.61
CA ALA A 327 17.22 3.56 -1.90
C ALA A 327 18.62 4.12 -2.24
N GLY A 328 18.73 4.95 -3.30
CA GLY A 328 19.99 5.58 -3.69
C GLY A 328 21.08 4.64 -4.22
N GLN A 329 20.80 3.35 -4.40
CA GLN A 329 21.83 2.34 -4.71
C GLN A 329 22.27 2.27 -6.18
N CYS A 330 21.41 2.65 -7.13
CA CYS A 330 21.70 2.57 -8.56
C CYS A 330 21.70 3.96 -9.21
N GLY A 331 22.39 4.11 -10.35
CA GLY A 331 22.45 5.39 -11.08
C GLY A 331 21.08 6.03 -11.35
N PRO A 332 20.08 5.27 -11.85
CA PRO A 332 18.71 5.78 -12.01
C PRO A 332 18.07 6.27 -10.71
N CYS A 333 18.34 5.61 -9.58
CA CYS A 333 17.81 6.02 -8.27
C CYS A 333 18.51 7.25 -7.70
N LYS A 334 19.84 7.33 -7.85
CA LYS A 334 20.68 8.37 -7.24
C LYS A 334 20.67 9.69 -7.99
N MET A 335 20.62 9.62 -9.33
CA MET A 335 20.64 10.80 -10.20
C MET A 335 19.33 10.91 -10.99
N GLY A 336 18.90 9.82 -11.62
CA GLY A 336 17.78 9.86 -12.57
C GLY A 336 16.41 10.22 -11.96
N LEU A 337 16.07 9.70 -10.77
CA LEU A 337 14.81 10.04 -10.10
C LEU A 337 14.76 11.52 -9.64
N PRO A 338 15.81 12.07 -9.00
CA PRO A 338 15.90 13.52 -8.78
C PRO A 338 15.82 14.35 -10.05
N ASP A 339 16.45 13.90 -11.15
CA ASP A 339 16.39 14.58 -12.45
C ASP A 339 14.98 14.55 -13.05
N LEU A 340 14.28 13.42 -12.96
CA LEU A 340 12.88 13.28 -13.38
C LEU A 340 11.96 14.19 -12.55
N ALA A 341 12.12 14.22 -11.23
CA ALA A 341 11.35 15.11 -10.36
C ALA A 341 11.55 16.59 -10.75
N ARG A 342 12.80 16.99 -10.99
CA ARG A 342 13.13 18.35 -11.47
C ARG A 342 12.54 18.63 -12.85
N ALA A 343 12.58 17.68 -13.77
CA ALA A 343 11.99 17.82 -15.10
C ALA A 343 10.47 18.04 -15.03
N VAL A 344 9.79 17.28 -14.17
CA VAL A 344 8.37 17.46 -13.91
C VAL A 344 8.11 18.83 -13.29
N ASP A 345 8.88 19.25 -12.29
CA ASP A 345 8.73 20.59 -11.68
C ASP A 345 8.88 21.72 -12.71
N LEU A 346 9.85 21.62 -13.61
CA LEU A 346 10.06 22.60 -14.68
C LEU A 346 8.91 22.60 -15.70
N ALA A 347 8.35 21.43 -16.01
CA ALA A 347 7.18 21.34 -16.87
C ALA A 347 5.94 21.97 -16.21
N VAL A 348 5.75 21.71 -14.92
CA VAL A 348 4.66 22.31 -14.13
C VAL A 348 4.88 23.80 -13.90
N SER A 349 6.09 24.32 -13.86
CA SER A 349 6.32 25.77 -13.79
C SER A 349 6.24 26.48 -15.16
N GLY A 350 5.98 25.74 -16.25
CA GLY A 350 6.00 26.27 -17.61
C GLY A 350 7.39 26.62 -18.13
N SER A 351 8.44 26.20 -17.42
CA SER A 351 9.84 26.53 -17.72
C SER A 351 10.53 25.51 -18.62
N ALA A 352 9.94 24.34 -18.84
CA ALA A 352 10.43 23.32 -19.74
C ALA A 352 9.28 22.61 -20.47
N PRO A 353 9.50 22.12 -21.70
CA PRO A 353 8.50 21.35 -22.42
C PRO A 353 8.50 19.88 -21.99
N ILE A 354 7.43 19.15 -22.34
CA ILE A 354 7.23 17.73 -21.98
C ILE A 354 8.37 16.81 -22.43
N GLU A 355 9.08 17.16 -23.50
CA GLU A 355 10.21 16.41 -24.04
C GLU A 355 11.33 16.23 -23.01
N VAL A 356 11.52 17.21 -22.11
CA VAL A 356 12.49 17.12 -21.01
C VAL A 356 12.08 16.04 -20.01
N VAL A 357 10.77 15.95 -19.69
CA VAL A 357 10.21 14.90 -18.83
C VAL A 357 10.36 13.53 -19.51
N ARG A 358 10.07 13.43 -20.81
CA ARG A 358 10.22 12.19 -21.58
C ARG A 358 11.67 11.69 -21.63
N ALA A 359 12.62 12.60 -21.82
CA ALA A 359 14.04 12.27 -21.79
C ALA A 359 14.46 11.73 -20.42
N ALA A 360 14.14 12.45 -19.34
CA ALA A 360 14.46 12.03 -17.97
C ALA A 360 13.81 10.69 -17.58
N ALA A 361 12.56 10.47 -18.00
CA ALA A 361 11.88 9.19 -17.80
C ALA A 361 12.52 8.04 -18.60
N GLY A 362 13.02 8.33 -19.81
CA GLY A 362 13.76 7.38 -20.64
C GLY A 362 15.09 6.96 -20.02
N ASP A 363 15.76 7.87 -19.30
CA ASP A 363 17.06 7.62 -18.67
C ASP A 363 16.99 6.68 -17.46
N VAL A 364 15.82 6.58 -16.81
CA VAL A 364 15.62 5.67 -15.66
C VAL A 364 15.03 4.32 -16.03
N LYS A 365 14.29 4.24 -17.15
CA LYS A 365 13.51 3.06 -17.52
C LYS A 365 14.38 1.83 -17.77
N GLY A 366 14.08 0.72 -17.10
CA GLY A 366 14.72 -0.58 -17.24
C GLY A 366 16.12 -0.69 -16.67
N ARG A 367 16.61 0.36 -15.98
CA ARG A 367 17.99 0.44 -15.48
C ARG A 367 18.10 0.34 -13.96
N GLY A 368 16.97 0.24 -13.25
CA GLY A 368 16.91 0.11 -11.80
C GLY A 368 17.25 -1.29 -11.29
N ALA A 369 17.78 -1.36 -10.07
CA ALA A 369 17.95 -2.64 -9.34
C ALA A 369 16.57 -3.26 -8.97
N CYS A 370 15.57 -2.41 -8.76
CA CYS A 370 14.16 -2.77 -8.58
C CYS A 370 13.28 -1.97 -9.56
N SER A 371 11.96 -2.24 -9.55
CA SER A 371 10.99 -1.57 -10.43
C SER A 371 10.63 -0.14 -10.00
N HIS A 372 11.21 0.40 -8.92
CA HIS A 372 10.84 1.70 -8.41
C HIS A 372 11.06 2.85 -9.42
N PRO A 373 12.21 2.94 -10.12
CA PRO A 373 12.38 3.95 -11.17
C PRO A 373 11.39 3.80 -12.34
N ASP A 374 11.07 2.55 -12.72
CA ASP A 374 10.10 2.27 -13.77
C ASP A 374 8.68 2.71 -13.40
N GLY A 375 8.28 2.45 -12.15
CA GLY A 375 6.99 2.86 -11.61
C GLY A 375 6.85 4.38 -11.58
N THR A 376 7.87 5.09 -11.07
CA THR A 376 7.87 6.57 -11.02
C THR A 376 7.84 7.20 -12.41
N ALA A 377 8.60 6.67 -13.37
CA ALA A 377 8.59 7.14 -14.76
C ALA A 377 7.23 6.92 -15.43
N ARG A 378 6.62 5.74 -15.24
CA ARG A 378 5.29 5.43 -15.75
C ARG A 378 4.24 6.39 -15.21
N PHE A 379 4.25 6.61 -13.90
CA PHE A 379 3.35 7.55 -13.23
C PHE A 379 3.48 8.95 -13.84
N ALA A 380 4.70 9.49 -13.92
CA ALA A 380 4.96 10.82 -14.44
C ALA A 380 4.50 10.99 -15.90
N LEU A 381 4.84 10.04 -16.77
CA LEU A 381 4.47 10.11 -18.19
C LEU A 381 2.96 10.05 -18.40
N SER A 382 2.27 9.14 -17.70
CA SER A 382 0.80 9.06 -17.80
C SER A 382 0.11 10.33 -17.31
N ALA A 383 0.67 11.03 -16.31
CA ALA A 383 0.15 12.31 -15.87
C ALA A 383 0.25 13.37 -16.97
N MET A 384 1.41 13.45 -17.65
CA MET A 384 1.59 14.42 -18.73
C MET A 384 0.70 14.13 -19.95
N GLU A 385 0.37 12.85 -20.19
CA GLU A 385 -0.54 12.44 -21.26
C GLU A 385 -2.00 12.76 -20.93
N VAL A 386 -2.47 12.39 -19.74
CA VAL A 386 -3.86 12.62 -19.31
C VAL A 386 -4.16 14.10 -19.11
N PHE A 387 -3.21 14.87 -18.56
CA PHE A 387 -3.37 16.29 -18.26
C PHE A 387 -2.70 17.20 -19.30
N ALA A 388 -2.67 16.77 -20.57
CA ALA A 388 -2.01 17.51 -21.65
C ALA A 388 -2.58 18.93 -21.84
N GLU A 389 -3.88 19.13 -21.61
CA GLU A 389 -4.50 20.46 -21.70
C GLU A 389 -4.07 21.36 -20.54
N ASP A 390 -4.03 20.85 -19.29
CA ASP A 390 -3.46 21.61 -18.18
C ASP A 390 -1.97 21.93 -18.47
N LEU A 391 -1.22 21.01 -19.09
CA LEU A 391 0.18 21.25 -19.44
C LEU A 391 0.34 22.39 -20.45
N ARG A 392 -0.57 22.49 -21.42
CA ARG A 392 -0.63 23.59 -22.38
C ARG A 392 -0.90 24.94 -21.70
N LEU A 393 -1.73 24.96 -20.66
CA LEU A 393 -1.96 26.16 -19.84
C LEU A 393 -0.72 26.51 -19.01
N HIS A 394 -0.08 25.53 -18.38
CA HIS A 394 1.15 25.77 -17.62
C HIS A 394 2.29 26.31 -18.49
N ALA A 395 2.39 25.89 -19.76
CA ALA A 395 3.40 26.37 -20.70
C ALA A 395 3.30 27.87 -21.03
N THR A 396 2.20 28.57 -20.69
CA THR A 396 2.11 30.04 -20.83
C THR A 396 2.85 30.79 -19.72
N GLY A 397 3.23 30.10 -18.64
CA GLY A 397 3.81 30.69 -17.43
C GLY A 397 2.77 31.17 -16.41
N GLU A 398 1.48 31.20 -16.76
CA GLU A 398 0.39 31.60 -15.85
C GLU A 398 -0.15 30.43 -15.01
N GLY A 399 0.18 29.19 -15.38
CA GLY A 399 -0.35 27.98 -14.76
C GLY A 399 -1.80 27.69 -15.16
N CYS A 400 -2.42 26.68 -14.55
CA CYS A 400 -3.83 26.33 -14.78
C CYS A 400 -4.84 27.13 -13.91
N GLY A 401 -4.40 28.12 -13.14
CA GLY A 401 -5.25 28.91 -12.23
C GLY A 401 -5.79 28.16 -10.99
N LYS A 402 -5.45 26.89 -10.82
CA LYS A 402 -5.88 26.05 -9.68
C LYS A 402 -4.74 25.89 -8.66
N ARG A 403 -5.10 25.77 -7.38
CA ARG A 403 -4.16 25.45 -6.29
C ARG A 403 -4.00 23.94 -6.16
N VAL A 404 -2.90 23.49 -5.57
CA VAL A 404 -2.73 22.06 -5.21
C VAL A 404 -3.33 21.82 -3.83
N LYS A 405 -4.19 20.81 -3.70
CA LYS A 405 -4.94 20.52 -2.47
C LYS A 405 -4.34 19.40 -1.62
N GLY A 406 -3.39 18.63 -2.16
CA GLY A 406 -2.76 17.53 -1.45
C GLY A 406 -3.63 16.28 -1.39
N LEU A 407 -4.40 16.01 -2.45
CA LEU A 407 -5.33 14.87 -2.51
C LEU A 407 -4.61 13.51 -2.53
N MET A 408 -3.32 13.50 -2.81
CA MET A 408 -2.56 12.25 -2.92
C MET A 408 -2.33 11.58 -1.56
N GLY A 409 -2.47 12.31 -0.43
CA GLY A 409 -2.23 11.72 0.91
C GLY A 409 -0.75 11.62 1.27
N LEU A 410 0.11 12.42 0.61
CA LEU A 410 1.55 12.43 0.85
C LEU A 410 1.92 13.01 2.22
N PRO A 411 2.99 12.50 2.86
CA PRO A 411 3.57 13.14 4.02
C PRO A 411 4.13 14.52 3.64
N GLY A 412 3.47 15.58 4.07
CA GLY A 412 3.98 16.96 4.07
C GLY A 412 3.31 17.81 3.00
N ALA A 413 2.34 17.25 2.27
CA ALA A 413 1.52 17.97 1.32
C ALA A 413 0.86 19.19 2.00
N PRO A 414 0.69 20.32 1.27
CA PRO A 414 -0.02 21.48 1.77
C PRO A 414 -1.42 21.04 2.21
N ASP A 415 -1.62 21.10 3.52
CA ASP A 415 -2.87 20.78 4.17
C ASP A 415 -3.92 21.81 3.76
N GLY A 416 -5.05 21.38 3.18
CA GLY A 416 -6.14 22.27 2.79
C GLY A 416 -6.76 23.04 3.96
N ASN A 417 -6.46 22.63 5.20
CA ASN A 417 -6.80 23.33 6.42
C ASN A 417 -5.63 23.19 7.41
N PRO A 418 -4.49 23.87 7.21
CA PRO A 418 -3.31 23.63 8.03
C PRO A 418 -3.66 23.94 9.49
N GLN A 419 -3.28 23.06 10.41
CA GLN A 419 -3.49 23.26 11.84
C GLN A 419 -2.15 23.16 12.55
N LYS A 420 -1.88 24.06 13.49
CA LYS A 420 -0.68 24.04 14.34
C LYS A 420 -1.05 23.74 15.78
N LEU A 421 -0.14 23.11 16.50
CA LEU A 421 -0.25 22.99 17.95
C LEU A 421 0.10 24.33 18.61
N THR A 422 -0.62 24.63 19.68
CA THR A 422 -0.37 25.79 20.55
C THR A 422 -0.44 25.34 21.99
N LEU A 423 0.42 25.93 22.82
CA LEU A 423 0.49 25.67 24.25
C LEU A 423 0.14 26.93 25.04
N ASP A 424 -0.83 26.82 25.95
CA ASP A 424 -1.09 27.81 26.97
C ASP A 424 -0.15 27.58 28.15
N TRP A 425 0.94 28.35 28.19
CA TRP A 425 1.97 28.25 29.22
C TRP A 425 1.46 28.52 30.63
N SER A 426 0.35 29.25 30.79
CA SER A 426 -0.23 29.53 32.11
C SER A 426 -0.95 28.33 32.72
N ARG A 427 -1.24 27.30 31.92
CA ARG A 427 -1.98 26.09 32.30
C ARG A 427 -1.14 24.83 32.26
N CYS A 428 0.01 24.84 31.61
CA CYS A 428 0.78 23.61 31.45
C CYS A 428 1.58 23.31 32.73
N ASP A 429 1.37 22.14 33.33
CA ASP A 429 2.13 21.67 34.50
C ASP A 429 3.21 20.62 34.13
N GLY A 430 3.55 20.48 32.84
CA GLY A 430 4.67 19.62 32.42
C GLY A 430 4.46 18.10 32.55
N HIS A 431 3.22 17.60 32.57
CA HIS A 431 2.93 16.16 32.71
C HIS A 431 3.53 15.25 31.61
N GLY A 432 3.86 15.81 30.45
CA GLY A 432 4.55 15.09 29.37
C GLY A 432 3.74 14.02 28.60
N LEU A 433 2.46 13.82 28.91
CA LEU A 433 1.58 12.88 28.20
C LEU A 433 1.48 13.18 26.69
N CYS A 434 1.44 14.46 26.32
CA CYS A 434 1.40 14.87 24.92
C CYS A 434 2.64 14.42 24.12
N ALA A 435 3.82 14.42 24.74
CA ALA A 435 5.05 13.91 24.13
C ALA A 435 5.05 12.38 23.99
N HIS A 436 4.36 11.65 24.88
CA HIS A 436 4.15 10.21 24.72
C HIS A 436 3.15 9.87 23.62
N VAL A 437 2.14 10.72 23.40
CA VAL A 437 1.11 10.48 22.39
C VAL A 437 1.59 10.83 20.98
N VAL A 438 2.48 11.82 20.82
CA VAL A 438 3.03 12.24 19.52
C VAL A 438 4.54 12.51 19.63
N PRO A 439 5.36 11.48 19.89
CA PRO A 439 6.80 11.65 20.15
C PRO A 439 7.56 12.19 18.93
N ASP A 440 7.03 11.97 17.72
CA ASP A 440 7.61 12.44 16.46
C ASP A 440 7.45 13.96 16.26
N PHE A 441 6.62 14.63 17.06
CA PHE A 441 6.32 16.06 16.91
C PHE A 441 6.48 16.87 18.19
N ILE A 442 6.19 16.27 19.34
CA ILE A 442 6.27 16.90 20.67
C ILE A 442 7.38 16.23 21.46
N ARG A 443 8.36 17.01 21.89
CA ARG A 443 9.42 16.59 22.82
C ARG A 443 9.29 17.35 24.13
N LEU A 444 9.93 16.87 25.20
CA LEU A 444 10.05 17.67 26.43
C LEU A 444 11.34 18.47 26.40
N ASP A 445 11.27 19.72 26.82
CA ASP A 445 12.44 20.56 27.05
C ASP A 445 13.16 20.18 28.34
N GLY A 446 14.27 20.89 28.64
CA GLY A 446 15.06 20.65 29.86
C GLY A 446 14.31 20.90 31.17
N ASN A 447 13.13 21.54 31.12
CA ASN A 447 12.27 21.82 32.27
C ASN A 447 11.04 20.90 32.32
N GLY A 448 10.91 19.93 31.42
CA GLY A 448 9.79 19.00 31.36
C GLY A 448 8.55 19.52 30.64
N TYR A 449 8.62 20.67 29.97
CA TYR A 449 7.50 21.24 29.22
C TYR A 449 7.51 20.77 27.76
N PRO A 450 6.33 20.62 27.12
CA PRO A 450 6.27 20.23 25.72
C PRO A 450 6.81 21.32 24.79
N ALA A 451 7.81 20.95 24.00
CA ALA A 451 8.39 21.72 22.93
C ALA A 451 8.08 21.06 21.58
N PHE A 452 7.59 21.85 20.64
CA PHE A 452 7.27 21.43 19.28
C PHE A 452 7.50 22.60 18.31
N PRO A 453 7.82 22.33 17.04
CA PRO A 453 8.07 23.39 16.06
C PRO A 453 6.82 24.25 15.83
N ALA A 454 7.02 25.54 15.54
CA ALA A 454 5.94 26.49 15.24
C ALA A 454 5.28 26.26 13.86
N THR A 455 5.64 25.17 13.17
CA THR A 455 5.11 24.78 11.86
C THR A 455 3.74 24.09 12.01
N PRO A 456 2.91 24.05 10.95
CA PRO A 456 1.72 23.21 10.92
C PRO A 456 2.05 21.76 11.31
N VAL A 457 1.13 21.13 12.03
CA VAL A 457 1.16 19.70 12.33
C VAL A 457 1.05 18.96 11.00
N PRO A 458 2.00 18.08 10.66
CA PRO A 458 1.93 17.34 9.43
C PRO A 458 0.70 16.42 9.38
N THR A 459 0.08 16.26 8.21
CA THR A 459 -1.26 15.64 8.06
C THR A 459 -1.36 14.24 8.67
N TRP A 460 -0.29 13.43 8.60
CA TRP A 460 -0.23 12.08 9.17
C TRP A 460 -0.12 12.06 10.70
N LEU A 461 0.36 13.16 11.31
CA LEU A 461 0.44 13.34 12.76
C LEU A 461 -0.79 14.03 13.34
N ARG A 462 -1.74 14.48 12.51
CA ARG A 462 -2.94 15.21 12.94
C ARG A 462 -3.79 14.42 13.92
N GLN A 463 -4.01 13.13 13.68
CA GLN A 463 -4.79 12.30 14.62
C GLN A 463 -4.05 12.12 15.95
N GLY A 464 -2.73 11.94 15.91
CA GLY A 464 -1.89 11.95 17.10
C GLY A 464 -2.01 13.27 17.86
N ALA A 465 -1.89 14.41 17.18
CA ALA A 465 -1.98 15.73 17.79
C ALA A 465 -3.36 16.00 18.39
N LEU A 466 -4.44 15.58 17.72
CA LEU A 466 -5.79 15.62 18.29
C LEU A 466 -5.93 14.76 19.54
N LYS A 467 -5.30 13.58 19.55
CA LYS A 467 -5.26 12.70 20.72
C LYS A 467 -4.46 13.37 21.85
N ALA A 468 -3.30 13.97 21.56
CA ALA A 468 -2.50 14.70 22.55
C ALA A 468 -3.26 15.88 23.18
N VAL A 469 -4.08 16.58 22.39
CA VAL A 469 -4.99 17.64 22.90
C VAL A 469 -6.04 17.04 23.83
N LYS A 470 -6.68 15.92 23.43
CA LYS A 470 -7.72 15.26 24.24
C LYS A 470 -7.21 14.68 25.55
N VAL A 471 -5.96 14.19 25.58
CA VAL A 471 -5.38 13.58 26.78
C VAL A 471 -4.61 14.56 27.68
N CYS A 472 -4.56 15.86 27.31
CA CYS A 472 -3.91 16.88 28.12
C CYS A 472 -4.76 17.15 29.38
N PRO A 473 -4.29 16.80 30.60
CA PRO A 473 -5.09 16.93 31.82
C PRO A 473 -5.52 18.37 32.09
N GLU A 474 -4.60 19.30 31.87
CA GLU A 474 -4.80 20.73 32.12
C GLU A 474 -5.47 21.49 30.97
N LEU A 475 -5.78 20.80 29.87
CA LEU A 475 -6.32 21.39 28.62
C LEU A 475 -5.46 22.56 28.09
N ALA A 476 -4.15 22.51 28.35
CA ALA A 476 -3.17 23.51 27.96
C ALA A 476 -2.79 23.43 26.47
N LEU A 477 -3.01 22.29 25.83
CA LEU A 477 -2.66 22.05 24.42
C LEU A 477 -3.88 22.25 23.51
N ARG A 478 -3.73 22.96 22.40
CA ARG A 478 -4.80 23.17 21.41
C ARG A 478 -4.30 23.01 19.99
N LEU A 479 -5.18 22.49 19.12
CA LEU A 479 -5.00 22.48 17.68
C LEU A 479 -5.74 23.68 17.09
N VAL A 480 -5.04 24.63 16.50
CA VAL A 480 -5.63 25.84 15.90
C VAL A 480 -5.29 25.90 14.42
N LYS A 481 -6.06 26.64 13.63
CA LYS A 481 -5.72 26.86 12.22
C LYS A 481 -4.38 27.58 12.12
N ALA A 482 -3.49 27.09 11.26
CA ALA A 482 -2.26 27.79 10.89
C ALA A 482 -2.63 28.88 9.88
N GLU A 483 -2.22 30.11 10.14
CA GLU A 483 -2.40 31.26 9.24
C GLU A 483 -1.48 31.17 8.02
#